data_AF-A0AAV5VQM3-F1
#
_entry.id   AF-A0AAV5VQM3-F1
#
_cell.length_a   1.000
_cell.length_b   1.000
_cell.length_c   1.000
_cell.angle_alpha   90.00
_cell.angle_beta   90.00
_cell.angle_gamma   90.00
#
_symmetry.space_group_name_H-M   'P 1'
#
loop_
_entity.id
_entity.type
_entity.pdbx_description
1 polymer ?
#
loop_
_entity_poly.entity_id
_entity_poly.type
_entity_poly.pdbx_seq_one_letter_code
_entity_poly.pdbx_strand_id
1 'polypeptide(L)'
;CLVCSTPITTTHFGMDTCRACSSFFKRTRTTGRHYPCRQGDRQCVTFKDGKFMCRRCRFDKCLAVGLEYDGPMRIRKKSTVTLLKRVKTELSYDGPMRERRKAPVSILQRVKAEYKVFLDRRRAQELQIVHRCGCHKRIPHPTEELYNIHESTISDIVNVSILESLEFFKRAFPAVEQL
;
A
#
# COMPACT_ATOMS: atom_id res chain seq x y z
N CYS A 1 -8.97 4.50 -14.03
CA CYS A 1 -9.26 3.59 -12.89
C CYS A 1 -8.32 2.38 -12.96
N LEU A 2 -7.42 2.21 -11.98
CA LEU A 2 -6.40 1.15 -11.98
C LEU A 2 -6.99 -0.28 -11.94
N VAL A 3 -8.24 -0.44 -11.50
CA VAL A 3 -8.90 -1.76 -11.44
C VAL A 3 -9.59 -2.10 -12.77
N CYS A 4 -10.34 -1.15 -13.35
CA CYS A 4 -11.28 -1.42 -14.45
C CYS A 4 -11.06 -0.60 -15.71
N SER A 5 -10.00 0.20 -15.75
CA SER A 5 -9.61 1.06 -16.88
C SER A 5 -10.63 2.15 -17.28
N THR A 6 -11.79 2.24 -16.64
CA THR A 6 -12.73 3.36 -16.84
C THR A 6 -12.06 4.69 -16.52
N PRO A 7 -12.27 5.75 -17.35
CA PRO A 7 -11.77 7.09 -17.07
C PRO A 7 -12.32 7.60 -15.74
N ILE A 8 -11.52 8.38 -15.03
CA ILE A 8 -11.87 8.95 -13.71
C ILE A 8 -11.42 10.41 -13.65
N THR A 9 -12.17 11.21 -12.89
CA THR A 9 -11.84 12.60 -12.56
C THR A 9 -11.52 12.80 -11.08
N THR A 10 -11.82 11.79 -10.26
CA THR A 10 -11.66 11.82 -8.80
C THR A 10 -11.08 10.49 -8.30
N THR A 11 -10.30 10.57 -7.23
CA THR A 11 -9.67 9.42 -6.59
C THR A 11 -10.49 8.94 -5.39
N HIS A 12 -10.32 7.66 -5.02
CA HIS A 12 -11.01 7.06 -3.88
C HIS A 12 -10.06 6.18 -3.09
N PHE A 13 -10.08 6.31 -1.75
CA PHE A 13 -9.16 5.62 -0.84
C PHE A 13 -7.68 5.90 -1.17
N GLY A 14 -7.36 7.13 -1.60
CA GLY A 14 -5.99 7.52 -1.99
C GLY A 14 -5.49 6.89 -3.29
N MET A 15 -6.32 6.12 -4.00
CA MET A 15 -5.95 5.45 -5.24
C MET A 15 -6.85 5.87 -6.40
N ASP A 16 -6.30 5.83 -7.61
CA ASP A 16 -6.98 6.12 -8.88
C ASP A 16 -8.04 5.07 -9.23
N THR A 17 -9.15 5.08 -8.51
CA THR A 17 -10.25 4.14 -8.69
C THR A 17 -11.59 4.82 -8.90
N CYS A 18 -12.41 4.25 -9.78
CA CYS A 18 -13.75 4.76 -10.03
C CYS A 18 -14.70 4.44 -8.86
N ARG A 19 -15.79 5.21 -8.76
CA ARG A 19 -16.83 5.06 -7.74
C ARG A 19 -17.39 3.64 -7.62
N ALA A 20 -17.49 2.93 -8.74
CA ALA A 20 -17.99 1.56 -8.76
C ALA A 20 -17.00 0.58 -8.09
N CYS A 21 -15.70 0.73 -8.35
CA CYS A 21 -14.66 -0.14 -7.76
C CYS A 21 -14.46 0.18 -6.28
N SER A 22 -14.45 1.45 -5.89
CA SER A 22 -14.37 1.86 -4.48
C SER A 22 -15.56 1.32 -3.68
N SER A 23 -16.79 1.46 -4.20
CA SER A 23 -17.99 0.95 -3.55
C SER A 23 -18.04 -0.59 -3.49
N PHE A 24 -17.49 -1.27 -4.50
CA PHE A 24 -17.36 -2.72 -4.49
C PHE A 24 -16.35 -3.19 -3.43
N PHE A 25 -15.18 -2.56 -3.38
CA PHE A 25 -14.13 -2.86 -2.42
C PHE A 25 -14.60 -2.68 -0.99
N LYS A 26 -15.15 -1.50 -0.66
CA LYS A 26 -15.70 -1.19 0.66
C LYS A 26 -16.70 -2.26 1.11
N ARG A 27 -17.70 -2.58 0.28
CA ARG A 27 -18.71 -3.61 0.61
C ARG A 27 -18.07 -4.97 0.88
N THR A 28 -17.11 -5.38 0.06
CA THR A 28 -16.45 -6.68 0.19
C THR A 28 -15.61 -6.76 1.46
N ARG A 29 -14.82 -5.71 1.76
CA ARG A 29 -14.03 -5.60 3.00
C ARG A 29 -14.92 -5.57 4.24
N THR A 30 -15.95 -4.71 4.24
CA THR A 30 -16.90 -4.59 5.37
C THR A 30 -17.65 -5.89 5.62
N THR A 31 -18.10 -6.60 4.58
CA THR A 31 -18.90 -7.81 4.77
C THR A 31 -18.07 -9.08 4.97
N GLY A 32 -16.75 -9.04 4.75
CA GLY A 32 -15.89 -10.22 4.77
C GLY A 32 -16.27 -11.27 3.72
N ARG A 33 -16.99 -10.87 2.65
CA ARG A 33 -17.50 -11.83 1.66
C ARG A 33 -16.36 -12.44 0.84
N HIS A 34 -16.28 -13.76 0.86
CA HIS A 34 -15.43 -14.53 -0.03
C HIS A 34 -16.17 -14.85 -1.32
N TYR A 35 -15.58 -14.46 -2.46
CA TYR A 35 -16.10 -14.83 -3.77
C TYR A 35 -15.28 -16.00 -4.33
N PRO A 36 -15.92 -17.06 -4.85
CA PRO A 36 -15.23 -18.07 -5.64
C PRO A 36 -14.80 -17.46 -6.99
N CYS A 37 -13.65 -17.90 -7.49
CA CYS A 37 -13.25 -17.58 -8.86
C CYS A 37 -14.08 -18.41 -9.84
N ARG A 38 -14.58 -17.80 -10.93
CA ARG A 38 -15.38 -18.52 -11.92
C ARG A 38 -14.58 -19.54 -12.73
N GLN A 39 -13.31 -19.26 -13.00
CA GLN A 39 -12.42 -20.14 -13.78
C GLN A 39 -11.44 -20.95 -12.92
N GLY A 40 -11.48 -20.81 -11.59
CA GLY A 40 -10.53 -21.48 -10.69
C GLY A 40 -9.15 -20.80 -10.59
N ASP A 41 -8.59 -20.35 -11.70
CA ASP A 41 -7.18 -19.94 -11.80
C ASP A 41 -6.85 -18.53 -11.30
N ARG A 42 -7.87 -17.79 -10.83
CA ARG A 42 -7.75 -16.39 -10.36
C ARG A 42 -7.24 -15.38 -11.40
N GLN A 43 -7.12 -15.78 -12.66
CA GLN A 43 -6.67 -14.94 -13.78
C GLN A 43 -7.79 -14.57 -14.76
N CYS A 44 -9.05 -14.54 -14.32
CA CYS A 44 -10.16 -14.19 -15.21
C CYS A 44 -9.94 -12.83 -15.87
N VAL A 45 -10.18 -12.73 -17.18
CA VAL A 45 -10.21 -11.46 -17.92
C VAL A 45 -11.24 -10.55 -17.24
N THR A 46 -10.73 -9.56 -16.50
CA THR A 46 -11.51 -8.89 -15.47
C THR A 46 -12.57 -7.94 -16.02
N PHE A 47 -12.47 -7.51 -17.27
CA PHE A 47 -13.32 -6.45 -17.82
C PHE A 47 -13.70 -6.77 -19.27
N LYS A 48 -14.98 -7.11 -19.50
CA LYS A 48 -15.62 -7.17 -20.82
C LYS A 48 -16.89 -6.33 -20.75
N ASP A 49 -17.18 -5.54 -21.78
CA ASP A 49 -18.43 -4.78 -21.94
C ASP A 49 -18.84 -3.94 -20.72
N GLY A 50 -17.86 -3.29 -20.07
CA GLY A 50 -18.13 -2.43 -18.91
C GLY A 50 -18.44 -3.17 -17.60
N LYS A 51 -18.34 -4.51 -17.57
CA LYS A 51 -18.70 -5.32 -16.39
C LYS A 51 -17.57 -6.26 -15.97
N PHE A 52 -17.42 -6.41 -14.66
CA PHE A 52 -16.56 -7.44 -14.10
C PHE A 52 -17.27 -8.78 -14.08
N MET A 53 -16.71 -9.75 -14.81
CA MET A 53 -17.23 -11.11 -14.85
C MET A 53 -16.91 -11.89 -13.57
N CYS A 54 -15.75 -11.66 -12.97
CA CYS A 54 -15.32 -12.37 -11.77
C CYS A 54 -15.17 -11.43 -10.57
N ARG A 55 -16.05 -11.58 -9.56
CA ARG A 55 -15.97 -10.80 -8.32
C ARG A 55 -14.71 -11.08 -7.52
N ARG A 56 -14.19 -12.32 -7.58
CA ARG A 56 -12.94 -12.68 -6.92
C ARG A 56 -11.75 -11.94 -7.52
N CYS A 57 -11.54 -12.07 -8.82
CA CYS A 57 -10.45 -11.38 -9.53
C CYS A 57 -10.57 -9.85 -9.44
N ARG A 58 -11.80 -9.31 -9.44
CA ARG A 58 -12.02 -7.87 -9.17
C ARG A 58 -11.50 -7.46 -7.80
N PHE A 59 -11.80 -8.24 -6.76
CA PHE A 59 -11.37 -7.94 -5.40
C PHE A 59 -9.86 -8.11 -5.23
N ASP A 60 -9.30 -9.19 -5.78
CA ASP A 60 -7.86 -9.43 -5.77
C ASP A 60 -7.12 -8.28 -6.49
N LYS A 61 -7.66 -7.76 -7.61
CA LYS A 61 -7.11 -6.59 -8.29
C LYS A 61 -7.24 -5.30 -7.47
N CYS A 62 -8.35 -5.11 -6.74
CA CYS A 62 -8.45 -4.00 -5.79
C CYS A 62 -7.34 -4.04 -4.73
N LEU A 63 -7.04 -5.23 -4.19
CA LEU A 63 -5.95 -5.41 -3.22
C LEU A 63 -4.58 -5.17 -3.87
N ALA A 64 -4.37 -5.67 -5.09
CA ALA A 64 -3.12 -5.52 -5.82
C ALA A 64 -2.77 -4.05 -6.11
N VAL A 65 -3.77 -3.22 -6.42
CA VAL A 65 -3.56 -1.77 -6.60
C VAL A 65 -3.52 -1.01 -5.27
N GLY A 66 -3.51 -1.68 -4.13
CA GLY A 66 -3.32 -1.05 -2.82
C GLY A 66 -4.56 -0.37 -2.23
N LEU A 67 -5.79 -0.76 -2.60
CA LEU A 67 -6.97 -0.24 -1.89
C LEU A 67 -6.97 -0.71 -0.45
N GLU A 68 -7.13 0.24 0.47
CA GLU A 68 -7.26 0.00 1.90
C GLU A 68 -8.52 0.68 2.45
N TYR A 69 -9.11 0.09 3.48
CA TYR A 69 -10.30 0.65 4.14
C TYR A 69 -10.16 0.47 5.65
N ASP A 70 -9.73 1.54 6.32
CA ASP A 70 -9.62 1.66 7.78
C ASP A 70 -10.85 2.29 8.44
N GLY A 71 -11.89 2.58 7.66
CA GLY A 71 -13.09 3.22 8.18
C GLY A 71 -13.89 2.31 9.14
N PRO A 72 -14.57 2.88 10.15
CA PRO A 72 -15.38 2.12 11.08
C PRO A 72 -16.46 1.33 10.32
N MET A 73 -16.58 0.04 10.65
CA MET A 73 -17.58 -0.85 10.09
C MET A 73 -18.96 -0.38 10.53
N ARG A 74 -19.64 0.44 9.71
CA ARG A 74 -21.06 0.76 9.93
C ARG A 74 -21.87 -0.50 9.67
N ILE A 75 -22.01 -1.34 10.69
CA ILE A 75 -22.95 -2.45 10.69
C ILE A 75 -24.33 -1.81 10.59
N ARG A 76 -24.96 -1.90 9.42
CA ARG A 76 -26.39 -1.64 9.30
C ARG A 76 -27.07 -2.63 10.25
N LYS A 77 -27.58 -2.14 11.39
CA LYS A 77 -28.51 -2.89 12.22
C LYS A 77 -29.67 -3.26 11.30
N LYS A 78 -29.72 -4.51 10.83
CA LYS A 78 -30.90 -5.02 10.14
C LYS A 78 -32.02 -4.98 11.18
N SER A 79 -33.15 -4.39 10.85
CA SER A 79 -34.32 -4.42 11.71
C SER A 79 -34.61 -5.88 12.11
N THR A 80 -34.88 -6.08 13.39
CA THR A 80 -35.10 -7.37 14.05
C THR A 80 -36.17 -8.24 13.36
N VAL A 81 -37.05 -7.61 12.58
CA VAL A 81 -38.12 -8.26 11.81
C VAL A 81 -37.60 -9.27 10.76
N THR A 82 -36.39 -9.11 10.22
CA THR A 82 -35.84 -10.07 9.22
C THR A 82 -34.97 -11.18 9.84
N LEU A 83 -34.58 -11.07 11.12
CA LEU A 83 -33.64 -12.02 11.75
C LEU A 83 -34.31 -13.37 12.03
N LEU A 84 -35.57 -13.38 12.46
CA LEU A 84 -36.28 -14.60 12.89
C LEU A 84 -36.53 -15.61 11.74
N LYS A 85 -36.50 -15.17 10.48
CA LYS A 85 -36.69 -16.08 9.33
C LYS A 85 -35.44 -16.88 8.96
N ARG A 86 -34.25 -16.54 9.48
CA ARG A 86 -32.97 -17.17 9.09
C ARG A 86 -32.36 -18.08 10.16
N VAL A 87 -32.92 -18.12 11.36
CA VAL A 87 -32.34 -18.86 12.50
C VAL A 87 -32.55 -20.38 12.39
N LYS A 88 -33.38 -20.89 11.48
CA LYS A 88 -33.67 -22.34 11.42
C LYS A 88 -32.66 -23.21 10.66
N THR A 89 -31.62 -22.67 10.02
CA THR A 89 -30.73 -23.46 9.13
C THR A 89 -29.26 -23.49 9.51
N GLU A 90 -28.81 -22.85 10.58
CA GLU A 90 -27.38 -22.86 10.97
C GLU A 90 -27.22 -23.35 12.40
N LEU A 91 -27.25 -24.67 12.57
CA LEU A 91 -26.69 -25.37 13.71
C LEU A 91 -25.58 -26.30 13.20
N SER A 92 -24.42 -26.20 13.84
CA SER A 92 -23.15 -26.94 13.65
C SER A 92 -22.20 -26.46 12.55
N TYR A 93 -21.24 -25.60 12.95
CA TYR A 93 -19.82 -25.77 12.56
C TYR A 93 -18.92 -24.99 13.53
N ASP A 94 -18.41 -25.66 14.57
CA ASP A 94 -17.29 -25.17 15.38
C ASP A 94 -15.99 -25.36 14.59
N GLY A 95 -15.64 -24.36 13.78
CA GLY A 95 -14.36 -24.33 13.05
C GLY A 95 -13.22 -23.80 13.92
N PRO A 96 -11.98 -24.33 13.80
CA PRO A 96 -10.86 -23.91 14.64
C PRO A 96 -10.48 -22.44 14.42
N MET A 97 -10.08 -21.77 15.51
CA MET A 97 -9.62 -20.38 15.52
C MET A 97 -8.49 -20.21 14.49
N ARG A 98 -8.80 -19.53 13.38
CA ARG A 98 -7.85 -19.35 12.29
C ARG A 98 -6.83 -18.29 12.68
N GLU A 99 -5.59 -18.72 12.87
CA GLU A 99 -4.43 -17.85 13.05
C GLU A 99 -4.45 -16.73 12.00
N ARG A 100 -4.42 -15.47 12.46
CA ARG A 100 -4.36 -14.28 11.59
C ARG A 100 -3.06 -14.36 10.79
N ARG A 101 -3.11 -14.90 9.57
CA ARG A 101 -2.01 -14.76 8.60
C ARG A 101 -1.74 -13.26 8.47
N LYS A 102 -0.54 -12.80 8.86
CA LYS A 102 -0.12 -11.41 8.69
C LYS A 102 -0.35 -11.06 7.22
N ALA A 103 -1.15 -10.03 6.99
CA ALA A 103 -1.43 -9.58 5.63
C ALA A 103 -0.09 -9.25 4.94
N PRO A 104 0.04 -9.51 3.63
CA PRO A 104 1.22 -9.09 2.90
C PRO A 104 1.41 -7.58 3.11
N VAL A 105 2.62 -7.17 3.48
CA VAL A 105 2.98 -5.78 3.79
C VAL A 105 2.55 -4.91 2.61
N SER A 106 1.73 -3.89 2.88
CA SER A 106 1.23 -3.01 1.82
C SER A 106 2.38 -2.24 1.18
N ILE A 107 2.21 -1.80 -0.07
CA ILE A 107 3.21 -0.99 -0.76
C ILE A 107 3.55 0.28 0.05
N LEU A 108 2.54 0.91 0.67
CA LEU A 108 2.72 2.08 1.52
C LEU A 108 3.52 1.75 2.79
N GLN A 109 3.28 0.60 3.41
CA GLN A 109 4.05 0.17 4.57
C GLN A 109 5.51 -0.11 4.21
N ARG A 110 5.75 -0.70 3.03
CA ARG A 110 7.09 -0.95 2.51
C ARG A 110 7.81 0.36 2.19
N VAL A 111 7.19 1.23 1.40
CA VAL A 111 7.71 2.57 1.08
C VAL A 111 8.03 3.34 2.35
N LYS A 112 7.13 3.33 3.34
CA LYS A 112 7.35 3.99 4.64
C LYS A 112 8.55 3.42 5.40
N ALA A 113 8.71 2.10 5.41
CA ALA A 113 9.84 1.44 6.07
C ALA A 113 11.15 1.76 5.36
N GLU A 114 11.20 1.60 4.03
CA GLU A 114 12.39 1.88 3.22
C GLU A 114 12.76 3.37 3.25
N TYR A 115 11.79 4.28 3.29
CA TYR A 115 12.07 5.72 3.33
C TYR A 115 12.82 6.14 4.60
N LYS A 116 12.50 5.52 5.75
CA LYS A 116 13.25 5.77 6.99
C LYS A 116 14.70 5.31 6.85
N VAL A 117 14.91 4.09 6.36
CA VAL A 117 16.25 3.52 6.16
C VAL A 117 17.06 4.35 5.16
N PHE A 118 16.42 4.82 4.09
CA PHE A 118 17.02 5.72 3.09
C PHE A 118 17.53 7.02 3.74
N LEU A 119 16.71 7.69 4.55
CA LEU A 119 17.12 8.93 5.22
C LEU A 119 18.31 8.71 6.16
N ASP A 120 18.28 7.65 6.96
CA ASP A 120 19.34 7.32 7.90
C ASP A 120 20.65 7.00 7.19
N ARG A 121 20.60 6.20 6.12
CA ARG A 121 21.78 5.80 5.34
C ARG A 121 22.39 6.97 4.57
N ARG A 122 21.55 7.80 3.93
CA ARG A 122 22.02 9.01 3.24
C ARG A 122 22.72 9.95 4.22
N ARG A 123 22.09 10.21 5.38
CA ARG A 123 22.68 11.08 6.41
C ARG A 123 24.01 10.53 6.94
N ALA A 124 24.11 9.22 7.15
CA ALA A 124 25.36 8.60 7.60
C ALA A 124 26.50 8.80 6.59
N GLN A 125 26.24 8.63 5.29
CA GLN A 125 27.24 8.83 4.23
C GLN A 125 27.61 10.31 4.07
N GLU A 126 26.63 11.22 4.11
CA GLU A 126 26.87 12.67 4.05
C GLU A 126 27.75 13.13 5.22
N LEU A 127 27.49 12.66 6.45
CA LEU A 127 28.31 12.97 7.62
C LEU A 127 29.73 12.40 7.50
N GLN A 128 29.89 11.19 6.94
CA GLN A 128 31.23 10.65 6.67
C GLN A 128 32.05 11.54 5.72
N ILE A 129 31.43 12.06 4.66
CA ILE A 129 32.07 13.00 3.72
C ILE A 129 32.49 14.28 4.47
N VAL A 130 31.58 14.83 5.26
CA VAL A 130 31.80 16.06 6.03
C VAL A 130 32.94 15.88 7.02
N HIS A 131 32.92 14.81 7.82
CA HIS A 131 33.96 14.52 8.81
C HIS A 131 35.32 14.29 8.14
N ARG A 132 35.34 13.64 6.98
CA ARG A 132 36.56 13.39 6.21
C ARG A 132 37.20 14.65 5.63
N CYS A 133 36.41 15.61 5.14
CA CYS A 133 36.97 16.85 4.59
C CYS A 133 37.60 17.74 5.69
N GLY A 134 36.98 17.78 6.87
CA GLY A 134 37.39 18.67 7.96
C GLY A 134 37.22 20.18 7.67
N CYS A 135 36.73 20.53 6.49
CA CYS A 135 36.61 21.90 5.97
C CYS A 135 35.26 22.58 6.28
N HIS A 136 34.31 21.84 6.88
CA HIS A 136 32.94 22.30 7.12
C HIS A 136 32.78 23.03 8.45
N LYS A 137 31.87 24.00 8.49
CA LYS A 137 31.56 24.75 9.72
C LYS A 137 30.32 24.16 10.39
N ARG A 138 30.47 23.64 11.60
CA ARG A 138 29.35 23.10 12.39
C ARG A 138 28.37 24.19 12.79
N ILE A 139 27.08 23.92 12.60
CA ILE A 139 25.98 24.78 13.06
C ILE A 139 25.48 24.24 14.42
N PRO A 140 25.40 25.08 15.46
CA PRO A 140 24.83 24.67 16.75
C PRO A 140 23.35 24.28 16.62
N HIS A 141 23.00 23.05 17.01
CA HIS A 141 21.62 22.58 17.08
C HIS A 141 21.47 21.58 18.24
N PRO A 142 20.34 21.58 18.97
CA PRO A 142 20.17 20.79 20.19
C PRO A 142 20.13 19.28 19.97
N THR A 143 19.57 18.82 18.85
CA THR A 143 19.32 17.39 18.61
C THR A 143 20.02 16.85 17.37
N GLU A 144 20.61 17.72 16.57
CA GLU A 144 21.12 17.34 15.25
C GLU A 144 22.53 17.84 15.02
N GLU A 145 23.28 17.07 14.25
CA GLU A 145 24.59 17.47 13.75
C GLU A 145 24.41 18.10 12.37
N LEU A 146 24.58 19.43 12.30
CA LEU A 146 24.35 20.23 11.10
C LEU A 146 25.63 20.99 10.72
N TYR A 147 25.83 21.21 9.43
CA TYR A 147 27.03 21.84 8.88
C TYR A 147 26.70 22.79 7.74
N ASN A 148 27.43 23.90 7.66
CA ASN A 148 27.59 24.65 6.42
C ASN A 148 28.56 23.89 5.51
N ILE A 149 28.03 23.38 4.40
CA ILE A 149 28.78 22.57 3.44
C ILE A 149 29.76 23.45 2.67
N HIS A 150 30.97 22.93 2.47
CA HIS A 150 32.03 23.57 1.71
C HIS A 150 31.92 23.12 0.25
N GLU A 151 32.21 24.01 -0.69
CA GLU A 151 32.00 23.76 -2.12
C GLU A 151 32.74 22.53 -2.65
N SER A 152 33.91 22.23 -2.09
CA SER A 152 34.74 21.09 -2.48
C SER A 152 34.07 19.73 -2.30
N THR A 153 33.05 19.61 -1.44
CA THR A 153 32.36 18.32 -1.20
C THR A 153 30.95 18.29 -1.78
N ILE A 154 30.49 19.36 -2.43
CA ILE A 154 29.12 19.43 -2.96
C ILE A 154 28.88 18.29 -3.95
N SER A 155 29.84 18.00 -4.84
CA SER A 155 29.70 16.92 -5.81
C SER A 155 29.54 15.55 -5.13
N ASP A 156 30.34 15.26 -4.10
CA ASP A 156 30.23 14.01 -3.35
C ASP A 156 28.87 13.86 -2.65
N ILE A 157 28.38 14.93 -2.01
CA ILE A 157 27.08 14.93 -1.31
C ILE A 157 25.93 14.74 -2.31
N VAL A 158 25.99 15.42 -3.45
CA VAL A 158 24.99 15.26 -4.52
C VAL A 158 25.01 13.84 -5.06
N ASN A 159 26.20 13.27 -5.30
CA ASN A 159 26.35 11.89 -5.76
C ASN A 159 25.72 10.90 -4.77
N VAL A 160 25.99 11.05 -3.46
CA VAL A 160 25.35 10.25 -2.41
C VAL A 160 23.82 10.37 -2.48
N SER A 161 23.28 11.58 -2.58
CA SER A 161 21.83 11.77 -2.66
C SER A 161 21.21 11.10 -3.89
N ILE A 162 21.87 11.14 -5.04
CA ILE A 162 21.40 10.49 -6.27
C ILE A 162 21.42 8.97 -6.11
N LEU A 163 22.56 8.40 -5.71
CA LEU A 163 22.73 6.95 -5.59
C LEU A 163 21.77 6.36 -4.56
N GLU A 164 21.62 7.00 -3.41
CA GLU A 164 20.70 6.58 -2.36
C GLU A 164 19.23 6.67 -2.79
N SER A 165 18.87 7.69 -3.58
CA SER A 165 17.51 7.81 -4.12
C SER A 165 17.21 6.68 -5.10
N LEU A 166 18.15 6.35 -6.00
CA LEU A 166 18.01 5.23 -6.91
C LEU A 166 17.86 3.90 -6.15
N GLU A 167 18.69 3.69 -5.14
CA GLU A 167 18.63 2.48 -4.30
C GLU A 167 17.31 2.37 -3.53
N PHE A 168 16.80 3.50 -3.01
CA PHE A 168 15.48 3.55 -2.40
C PHE A 168 14.39 3.07 -3.37
N PHE A 169 14.38 3.56 -4.62
CA PHE A 169 13.36 3.15 -5.59
C PHE A 169 13.44 1.64 -5.88
N LYS A 170 14.64 1.09 -6.05
CA LYS A 170 14.84 -0.34 -6.27
C LYS A 170 14.28 -1.19 -5.12
N ARG A 171 14.58 -0.81 -3.87
CA ARG A 171 14.13 -1.54 -2.68
C ARG A 171 12.65 -1.38 -2.39
N ALA A 172 12.13 -0.17 -2.55
CA ALA A 172 10.72 0.11 -2.32
C ALA A 172 9.82 -0.54 -3.39
N PHE A 173 10.32 -0.66 -4.63
CA PHE A 173 9.57 -1.15 -5.79
C PHE A 173 10.34 -2.24 -6.57
N PRO A 174 10.61 -3.42 -5.98
CA PRO A 174 11.41 -4.46 -6.62
C PRO A 174 10.78 -5.05 -7.89
N ALA A 175 9.47 -4.88 -8.07
CA ALA A 175 8.77 -5.32 -9.29
C ALA A 175 9.02 -4.40 -10.50
N VAL A 176 9.56 -3.19 -10.30
CA VAL A 176 9.85 -2.24 -11.39
C VAL A 176 11.10 -2.64 -12.18
N GLU A 177 12.02 -3.40 -11.57
CA GLU A 177 13.22 -3.92 -12.27
C GLU A 177 12.91 -5.09 -13.22
N GLN A 178 11.69 -5.63 -13.18
CA GLN A 178 11.26 -6.77 -14.00
C GLN A 178 10.40 -6.36 -15.22
N LEU A 179 10.25 -5.06 -15.46
CA LEU A 179 9.54 -4.48 -16.61
C LEU A 179 10.53 -4.07 -17.71
#